data_AF-A0AA36D6M1-F1
#
_entry.id   AF-A0AA36D6M1-F1
#
_cell.length_a   1.000
_cell.length_b   1.000
_cell.length_c   1.000
_cell.angle_alpha   90.00
_cell.angle_beta   90.00
_cell.angle_gamma   90.00
#
_symmetry.space_group_name_H-M   'P 1'
#
loop_
_entity.id
_entity.type
_entity.pdbx_description
1 polymer ?
#
loop_
_entity_poly.entity_id
_entity_poly.type
_entity_poly.pdbx_seq_one_letter_code
_entity_poly.pdbx_strand_id
1 'polypeptide(L)'
;MWLILFFVLITITASEKISVNKKCRDLLACAIRKECVALEDVVHKFENKTASVQMYNDLDKSVDYGCIFSTGCYEECEACPLCISSKQQVVDVLSGNKLENSESCHELINCAGECVKRSSSDIDKINHCLRHTCAYSCFDGSCPKCSAFVTRIFNQICVSGDLRNKVAGFTGQCPELFREIVYAKFKAEFDAHGTKPMIGKHGN
;
A
#
# COMPACT_ATOMS: atom_id res chain seq x y z
N MET A 1 27.38 30.81 16.69
CA MET A 1 25.96 30.69 17.11
C MET A 1 25.06 30.09 16.03
N TRP A 2 25.23 30.43 14.73
CA TRP A 2 24.45 29.84 13.63
C TRP A 2 24.69 28.33 13.38
N LEU A 3 25.92 27.83 13.57
CA LEU A 3 26.26 26.40 13.41
C LEU A 3 25.56 25.47 14.44
N ILE A 4 25.32 25.97 15.67
CA ILE A 4 24.66 25.20 16.74
C ILE A 4 23.16 25.09 16.45
N LEU A 5 22.52 26.17 15.96
CA LEU A 5 21.13 26.17 15.52
C LEU A 5 20.89 25.20 14.34
N PHE A 6 21.84 25.11 13.41
CA PHE A 6 21.76 24.19 12.28
C PHE A 6 21.85 22.71 12.71
N PHE A 7 22.73 22.39 13.66
CA PHE A 7 22.82 21.03 14.23
C PHE A 7 21.56 20.63 15.00
N VAL A 8 20.97 21.55 15.78
CA VAL A 8 19.72 21.30 16.51
C VAL A 8 18.55 21.02 15.54
N LEU A 9 18.40 21.81 14.47
CA LEU A 9 17.38 21.59 13.44
C LEU A 9 17.54 20.23 12.71
N ILE A 10 18.76 19.80 12.42
CA ILE A 10 19.01 18.49 11.78
C ILE A 10 18.65 17.34 12.73
N THR A 11 18.96 17.45 14.02
CA THR A 11 18.61 16.39 14.99
C THR A 11 17.11 16.23 15.24
N ILE A 12 16.34 17.33 15.17
CA ILE A 12 14.87 17.29 15.37
C ILE A 12 14.19 16.55 14.21
N THR A 13 14.56 16.86 12.95
CA THR A 13 13.96 16.20 11.77
C THR A 13 14.29 14.71 11.68
N ALA A 14 15.47 14.28 12.14
CA ALA A 14 15.86 12.88 12.20
C ALA A 14 15.05 12.10 13.26
N SER A 15 14.85 12.69 14.44
CA SER A 15 14.08 12.08 15.53
C SER A 15 12.60 11.88 15.16
N GLU A 16 11.99 12.86 14.49
CA GLU A 16 10.63 12.76 13.98
C GLU A 16 10.48 11.65 12.94
N LYS A 17 11.41 11.54 11.98
CA LYS A 17 11.40 10.46 10.98
C LYS A 17 11.54 9.07 11.63
N ILE A 18 12.39 8.94 12.64
CA ILE A 18 12.58 7.68 13.39
C ILE A 18 11.31 7.32 14.17
N SER A 19 10.69 8.29 14.84
CA SER A 19 9.45 8.11 15.59
C SER A 19 8.28 7.70 14.68
N VAL A 20 8.11 8.37 13.54
CA VAL A 20 7.09 8.02 12.54
C VAL A 20 7.30 6.61 11.98
N ASN A 21 8.54 6.24 11.69
CA ASN A 21 8.86 4.90 11.19
C ASN A 21 8.54 3.82 12.23
N LYS A 22 8.82 4.07 13.51
CA LYS A 22 8.44 3.17 14.60
C LYS A 22 6.91 2.97 14.66
N LYS A 23 6.13 4.06 14.70
CA LYS A 23 4.66 3.97 14.79
C LYS A 23 4.04 3.17 13.66
N CYS A 24 4.50 3.39 12.42
CA CYS A 24 4.00 2.63 11.28
C CYS A 24 4.51 1.19 11.24
N ARG A 25 5.70 0.89 11.79
CA ARG A 25 6.14 -0.49 11.98
C ARG A 25 5.29 -1.22 13.02
N ASP A 26 4.92 -0.54 14.10
CA ASP A 26 4.08 -1.11 15.16
C ASP A 26 2.68 -1.46 14.61
N LEU A 27 2.11 -0.63 13.74
CA LEU A 27 0.90 -0.94 12.96
C LEU A 27 1.06 -2.21 12.11
N LEU A 28 2.15 -2.30 11.35
CA LEU A 28 2.40 -3.45 10.48
C LEU A 28 2.55 -4.74 11.29
N ALA A 29 3.21 -4.67 12.45
CA ALA A 29 3.29 -5.79 13.39
C ALA A 29 1.90 -6.16 13.97
N CYS A 30 1.08 -5.16 14.29
CA CYS A 30 -0.30 -5.39 14.70
C CYS A 30 -1.11 -6.13 13.62
N ALA A 31 -1.01 -5.70 12.36
CA ALA A 31 -1.78 -6.30 11.26
C ALA A 31 -1.52 -7.81 11.10
N ILE A 32 -0.28 -8.25 11.32
CA ILE A 32 0.07 -9.67 11.34
C ILE A 32 -0.49 -10.34 12.61
N ARG A 33 -0.19 -9.77 13.79
CA ARG A 33 -0.57 -10.35 15.09
C ARG A 33 -2.08 -10.48 15.29
N LYS A 34 -2.87 -9.56 14.72
CA LYS A 34 -4.33 -9.52 14.80
C LYS A 34 -5.00 -10.21 13.62
N GLU A 35 -4.24 -10.90 12.78
CA GLU A 35 -4.76 -11.64 11.62
C GLU A 35 -5.55 -10.76 10.63
N CYS A 36 -5.29 -9.45 10.61
CA CYS A 36 -5.76 -8.57 9.54
C CYS A 36 -5.07 -8.89 8.20
N VAL A 37 -4.03 -9.72 8.23
CA VAL A 37 -3.44 -10.37 7.06
C VAL A 37 -3.48 -11.88 7.27
N ALA A 38 -4.06 -12.61 6.31
CA ALA A 38 -4.03 -14.07 6.27
C ALA A 38 -2.64 -14.60 5.83
N LEU A 39 -1.62 -14.38 6.66
CA LEU A 39 -0.21 -14.60 6.30
C LEU A 39 0.08 -16.03 5.83
N GLU A 40 -0.43 -17.04 6.55
CA GLU A 40 -0.20 -18.44 6.19
C GLU A 40 -0.77 -18.80 4.81
N ASP A 41 -1.94 -18.27 4.48
CA ASP A 41 -2.59 -18.47 3.17
C ASP A 41 -1.78 -17.79 2.05
N VAL A 42 -1.22 -16.60 2.29
CA VAL A 42 -0.30 -15.93 1.35
C VAL A 42 0.94 -16.78 1.09
N VAL A 43 1.57 -17.28 2.16
CA VAL A 43 2.78 -18.11 2.05
C VAL A 43 2.51 -19.35 1.20
N HIS A 44 1.41 -20.05 1.48
CA HIS A 44 1.00 -21.24 0.73
C HIS A 44 0.71 -20.91 -0.74
N LYS A 45 0.01 -19.81 -1.02
CA LYS A 45 -0.31 -19.39 -2.40
C LYS A 45 0.90 -18.94 -3.20
N PHE A 46 1.97 -18.50 -2.53
CA PHE A 46 3.20 -18.03 -3.18
C PHE A 46 4.22 -19.15 -3.41
N GLU A 47 4.05 -20.30 -2.74
CA GLU A 47 5.00 -21.40 -2.77
C GLU A 47 5.19 -22.00 -4.18
N ASN A 48 6.44 -22.00 -4.64
CA ASN A 48 6.88 -22.45 -5.95
C ASN A 48 6.11 -21.82 -7.13
N LYS A 49 5.59 -20.60 -6.95
CA LYS A 49 4.93 -19.83 -8.01
C LYS A 49 5.87 -18.76 -8.57
N THR A 50 5.55 -18.29 -9.77
CA THR A 50 6.16 -17.10 -10.37
C THR A 50 5.21 -15.90 -10.23
N ALA A 51 5.77 -14.69 -10.35
CA ALA A 51 4.98 -13.46 -10.33
C ALA A 51 3.89 -13.49 -11.41
N SER A 52 2.64 -13.24 -11.00
CA SER A 52 1.48 -13.37 -11.87
C SER A 52 0.32 -12.46 -11.41
N VAL A 53 -0.65 -12.25 -12.30
CA VAL A 53 -1.93 -11.57 -11.98
C VAL A 53 -2.59 -12.21 -10.75
N GLN A 54 -2.59 -13.54 -10.68
CA GLN A 54 -3.22 -14.28 -9.60
C GLN A 54 -2.50 -14.03 -8.26
N MET A 55 -1.17 -14.00 -8.27
CA MET A 55 -0.37 -13.71 -7.07
C MET A 55 -0.68 -12.32 -6.49
N TYR A 56 -0.90 -11.30 -7.33
CA TYR A 56 -1.38 -9.99 -6.87
C TYR A 56 -2.78 -10.07 -6.25
N ASN A 57 -3.72 -10.74 -6.94
CA ASN A 57 -5.10 -10.87 -6.46
C ASN A 57 -5.17 -11.61 -5.13
N ASP A 58 -4.36 -12.65 -4.95
CA ASP A 58 -4.28 -13.44 -3.73
C ASP A 58 -3.70 -12.62 -2.57
N LEU A 59 -2.64 -11.85 -2.82
CA LEU A 59 -2.09 -10.90 -1.87
C LEU A 59 -3.13 -9.85 -1.45
N ASP A 60 -3.77 -9.19 -2.40
CA ASP A 60 -4.75 -8.14 -2.12
C ASP A 60 -5.98 -8.67 -1.36
N LYS A 61 -6.44 -9.88 -1.67
CA LYS A 61 -7.53 -10.55 -0.94
C LYS A 61 -7.14 -10.97 0.47
N SER A 62 -5.87 -11.25 0.72
CA SER A 62 -5.38 -11.66 2.04
C SER A 62 -5.29 -10.52 3.06
N VAL A 63 -5.38 -9.26 2.61
CA VAL A 63 -5.29 -8.07 3.47
C VAL A 63 -6.68 -7.51 3.72
N ASP A 64 -7.10 -7.52 4.98
CA ASP A 64 -8.30 -6.83 5.45
C ASP A 64 -7.94 -5.42 5.90
N TYR A 65 -8.05 -4.47 4.97
CA TYR A 65 -7.86 -3.05 5.25
C TYR A 65 -8.87 -2.50 6.27
N GLY A 66 -10.08 -3.07 6.35
CA GLY A 66 -11.07 -2.70 7.37
C GLY A 66 -10.59 -3.07 8.77
N CYS A 67 -10.04 -4.28 8.93
CA CYS A 67 -9.37 -4.72 10.16
C CYS A 67 -8.20 -3.80 10.54
N ILE A 68 -7.34 -3.45 9.58
CA ILE A 68 -6.20 -2.55 9.81
C ILE A 68 -6.69 -1.15 10.25
N PHE A 69 -7.70 -0.59 9.59
CA PHE A 69 -8.14 0.79 9.82
C PHE A 69 -9.08 0.98 11.01
N SER A 70 -9.73 -0.08 11.49
CA SER A 70 -10.84 0.06 12.44
C SER A 70 -10.92 -1.03 13.52
N THR A 71 -11.11 -2.30 13.17
CA THR A 71 -11.53 -3.29 14.18
C THR A 71 -10.36 -4.00 14.87
N GLY A 72 -9.22 -4.13 14.20
CA GLY A 72 -8.07 -4.90 14.70
C GLY A 72 -6.90 -4.05 15.21
N CYS A 73 -6.55 -2.97 14.49
CA CYS A 73 -5.35 -2.17 14.74
C CYS A 73 -5.60 -0.66 14.78
N TYR A 74 -6.76 -0.25 15.30
CA TYR A 74 -7.17 1.16 15.33
C TYR A 74 -6.15 2.06 16.03
N GLU A 75 -5.70 1.70 17.23
CA GLU A 75 -4.77 2.52 18.01
C GLU A 75 -3.43 2.71 17.28
N GLU A 76 -2.87 1.64 16.72
CA GLU A 76 -1.65 1.72 15.92
C GLU A 76 -1.85 2.48 14.61
N CYS A 77 -3.04 2.38 14.01
CA CYS A 77 -3.39 3.14 12.80
C CYS A 77 -3.46 4.63 13.10
N GLU A 78 -4.12 5.03 14.18
CA GLU A 78 -4.20 6.43 14.63
C GLU A 78 -2.80 6.97 15.01
N ALA A 79 -1.88 6.12 15.45
CA ALA A 79 -0.50 6.51 15.70
C ALA A 79 0.33 6.68 14.41
N CYS A 80 0.02 5.94 13.33
CA CYS A 80 0.78 5.96 12.09
C CYS A 80 0.23 7.00 11.09
N PRO A 81 0.97 8.09 10.77
CA PRO A 81 0.47 9.15 9.88
C PRO A 81 0.08 8.67 8.49
N LEU A 82 0.75 7.64 7.98
CA LEU A 82 0.40 7.03 6.70
C LEU A 82 -0.97 6.35 6.77
N CYS A 83 -1.26 5.63 7.85
CA CYS A 83 -2.53 4.92 8.02
C CYS A 83 -3.70 5.88 8.17
N ILE A 84 -3.60 6.90 9.03
CA ILE A 84 -4.64 7.95 9.13
C ILE A 84 -4.87 8.60 7.76
N SER A 85 -3.81 8.97 7.05
CA SER A 85 -3.96 9.65 5.76
C SER A 85 -4.67 8.78 4.72
N SER A 86 -4.35 7.47 4.68
CA SER A 86 -5.01 6.52 3.79
C SER A 86 -6.45 6.24 4.22
N LYS A 87 -6.72 6.11 5.51
CA LYS A 87 -8.06 5.93 6.08
C LYS A 87 -8.97 7.11 5.73
N GLN A 88 -8.49 8.33 5.90
CA GLN A 88 -9.26 9.54 5.58
C GLN A 88 -9.59 9.60 4.08
N GLN A 89 -8.62 9.29 3.21
CA GLN A 89 -8.85 9.23 1.76
C GLN A 89 -9.95 8.22 1.38
N VAL A 90 -9.98 7.06 2.03
CA VAL A 90 -11.05 6.07 1.82
C VAL A 90 -12.40 6.61 2.30
N VAL A 91 -12.46 7.24 3.47
CA VAL A 91 -13.70 7.86 3.99
C VAL A 91 -14.20 8.96 3.06
N ASP A 92 -13.32 9.80 2.54
CA ASP A 92 -13.71 10.92 1.67
C ASP A 92 -14.26 10.42 0.33
N VAL A 93 -13.64 9.39 -0.25
CA VAL A 93 -14.12 8.69 -1.46
C VAL A 93 -15.50 8.09 -1.23
N LEU A 94 -15.68 7.36 -0.12
CA LEU A 94 -16.96 6.70 0.19
C LEU A 94 -18.06 7.70 0.54
N SER A 95 -17.69 8.87 1.07
CA SER A 95 -18.61 9.96 1.39
C SER A 95 -18.96 10.84 0.17
N GLY A 96 -18.36 10.57 -0.99
CA GLY A 96 -18.60 11.33 -2.23
C GLY A 96 -18.01 12.74 -2.23
N ASN A 97 -17.13 13.06 -1.28
CA ASN A 97 -16.50 14.37 -1.20
C ASN A 97 -15.38 14.48 -2.24
N LYS A 98 -15.40 15.53 -3.07
CA LYS A 98 -14.24 15.88 -3.90
C LYS A 98 -13.15 16.39 -2.97
N LEU A 99 -12.02 15.69 -2.95
CA LEU A 99 -10.83 16.12 -2.23
C LEU A 99 -10.21 17.32 -2.96
N GLU A 100 -10.61 18.54 -2.58
CA GLU A 100 -10.10 19.78 -3.18
C GLU A 100 -8.59 20.02 -2.92
N ASN A 101 -7.98 19.28 -1.99
CA ASN A 101 -6.58 19.50 -1.54
C ASN A 101 -5.64 18.28 -1.71
N SER A 102 -6.02 17.23 -2.43
CA SER A 102 -5.12 16.09 -2.67
C SER A 102 -4.32 16.28 -3.96
N GLU A 103 -3.37 17.23 -3.97
CA GLU A 103 -2.45 17.42 -5.12
C GLU A 103 -1.69 16.12 -5.48
N SER A 104 -1.50 15.22 -4.49
CA SER A 104 -1.05 13.85 -4.71
C SER A 104 -2.25 12.90 -4.65
N CYS A 105 -2.51 12.10 -5.69
CA CYS A 105 -3.53 11.02 -5.79
C CYS A 105 -4.89 11.33 -6.46
N HIS A 106 -5.04 12.44 -7.19
CA HIS A 106 -6.31 12.81 -7.84
C HIS A 106 -6.89 11.73 -8.77
N GLU A 107 -6.05 11.04 -9.55
CA GLU A 107 -6.48 9.97 -10.47
C GLU A 107 -7.11 8.78 -9.73
N LEU A 108 -6.44 8.32 -8.65
CA LEU A 108 -6.93 7.24 -7.80
C LEU A 108 -8.27 7.60 -7.16
N ILE A 109 -8.40 8.82 -6.62
CA ILE A 109 -9.62 9.30 -5.96
C ILE A 109 -10.77 9.41 -6.95
N ASN A 110 -10.53 9.97 -8.14
CA ASN A 110 -11.55 10.08 -9.18
C ASN A 110 -12.02 8.71 -9.66
N CYS A 111 -11.09 7.78 -9.89
CA CYS A 111 -11.43 6.42 -10.23
C CYS A 111 -12.31 5.79 -9.15
N ALA A 112 -11.94 5.96 -7.88
CA ALA A 112 -12.69 5.41 -6.76
C ALA A 112 -14.10 6.04 -6.64
N GLY A 113 -14.23 7.35 -6.84
CA GLY A 113 -15.53 8.02 -6.88
C GLY A 113 -16.41 7.54 -8.04
N GLU A 114 -15.84 7.27 -9.21
CA GLU A 114 -16.56 6.68 -10.34
C GLU A 114 -16.99 5.23 -10.06
N CYS A 115 -16.17 4.43 -9.37
CA CYS A 115 -16.55 3.10 -8.91
C CYS A 115 -17.79 3.15 -8.01
N VAL A 116 -17.83 4.08 -7.04
CA VAL A 116 -18.98 4.25 -6.14
C VAL A 116 -20.24 4.63 -6.91
N LYS A 117 -20.16 5.64 -7.81
CA LYS A 117 -21.30 6.10 -8.61
C LYS A 117 -21.88 5.01 -9.51
N ARG A 118 -21.02 4.23 -10.18
CA ARG A 118 -21.44 3.22 -11.17
C ARG A 118 -21.97 1.94 -10.53
N SER A 119 -21.62 1.69 -9.28
CA SER A 119 -21.95 0.43 -8.60
C SER A 119 -23.27 0.48 -7.83
N SER A 120 -23.99 1.61 -7.80
CA SER A 120 -25.28 1.74 -7.10
C SER A 120 -25.26 1.23 -5.65
N SER A 121 -24.18 1.50 -4.91
CA SER A 121 -23.92 1.02 -3.53
C SER A 121 -23.69 -0.49 -3.36
N ASP A 122 -23.53 -1.24 -4.46
CA ASP A 122 -23.10 -2.65 -4.44
C ASP A 122 -21.62 -2.74 -4.02
N ILE A 123 -21.38 -3.13 -2.77
CA ILE A 123 -20.05 -3.15 -2.15
C ILE A 123 -19.11 -4.10 -2.89
N ASP A 124 -19.60 -5.22 -3.42
CA ASP A 124 -18.78 -6.19 -4.15
C ASP A 124 -18.30 -5.61 -5.48
N LYS A 125 -19.17 -4.89 -6.19
CA LYS A 125 -18.80 -4.18 -7.42
C LYS A 125 -17.85 -3.02 -7.15
N ILE A 126 -18.06 -2.26 -6.07
CA ILE A 126 -17.15 -1.20 -5.65
C ILE A 126 -15.77 -1.80 -5.38
N ASN A 127 -15.69 -2.84 -4.55
CA ASN A 127 -14.43 -3.50 -4.19
C ASN A 127 -13.71 -4.05 -5.42
N HIS A 128 -14.44 -4.73 -6.32
CA HIS A 128 -13.87 -5.22 -7.56
C HIS A 128 -13.28 -4.07 -8.39
N CYS A 129 -14.04 -2.99 -8.59
CA CYS A 129 -13.59 -1.82 -9.34
C CYS A 129 -12.34 -1.16 -8.72
N LEU A 130 -12.33 -0.96 -7.40
CA LEU A 130 -11.18 -0.38 -6.69
C LEU A 130 -9.92 -1.23 -6.84
N ARG A 131 -10.04 -2.55 -6.60
CA ARG A 131 -8.91 -3.49 -6.57
C ARG A 131 -8.36 -3.85 -7.95
N HIS A 132 -9.22 -3.88 -8.97
CA HIS A 132 -8.83 -4.31 -10.32
C HIS A 132 -8.61 -3.16 -11.30
N THR A 133 -9.28 -2.02 -11.12
CA THR A 133 -9.19 -0.88 -12.04
C THR A 133 -8.38 0.26 -11.43
N CYS A 134 -8.76 0.73 -10.24
CA CYS A 134 -8.13 1.93 -9.67
C CYS A 134 -6.75 1.69 -9.08
N ALA A 135 -6.44 0.47 -8.66
CA ALA A 135 -5.17 0.12 -8.04
C ALA A 135 -3.94 0.42 -8.93
N TYR A 136 -4.10 0.48 -10.26
CA TYR A 136 -3.02 0.90 -11.17
C TYR A 136 -2.47 2.30 -10.83
N SER A 137 -3.34 3.28 -10.55
CA SER A 137 -2.95 4.65 -10.17
C SER A 137 -2.19 4.72 -8.84
N CYS A 138 -2.18 3.65 -8.06
CA CYS A 138 -1.30 3.54 -6.91
C CYS A 138 0.17 3.39 -7.33
N PHE A 139 0.44 2.81 -8.51
CA PHE A 139 1.77 2.34 -8.91
C PHE A 139 2.32 3.00 -10.19
N ASP A 140 1.53 3.77 -10.92
CA ASP A 140 1.97 4.50 -12.12
C ASP A 140 2.76 5.79 -11.83
N GLY A 141 2.77 6.21 -10.56
CA GLY A 141 3.44 7.43 -10.10
C GLY A 141 2.52 8.56 -9.71
N SER A 142 1.22 8.49 -10.06
CA SER A 142 0.22 9.52 -9.76
C SER A 142 -0.10 9.62 -8.26
N CYS A 143 0.12 8.54 -7.50
CA CYS A 143 -0.15 8.49 -6.07
C CYS A 143 1.00 7.88 -5.23
N PRO A 144 2.11 8.63 -4.99
CA PRO A 144 3.27 8.12 -4.25
C PRO A 144 2.96 7.66 -2.82
N LYS A 145 1.99 8.32 -2.15
CA LYS A 145 1.57 7.94 -0.79
C LYS A 145 0.92 6.56 -0.75
N CYS A 146 0.04 6.26 -1.73
CA CYS A 146 -0.57 4.93 -1.86
C CYS A 146 0.51 3.88 -2.11
N SER A 147 1.37 4.08 -3.12
CA SER A 147 2.48 3.15 -3.41
C SER A 147 3.29 2.86 -2.15
N ALA A 148 3.68 3.91 -1.43
CA ALA A 148 4.53 3.79 -0.25
C ALA A 148 3.83 3.09 0.93
N PHE A 149 2.51 3.20 1.06
CA PHE A 149 1.74 2.49 2.09
C PHE A 149 1.59 1.01 1.74
N VAL A 150 1.10 0.69 0.54
CA VAL A 150 0.90 -0.70 0.10
C VAL A 150 2.23 -1.45 0.03
N THR A 151 3.31 -0.80 -0.43
CA THR A 151 4.66 -1.39 -0.44
C THR A 151 5.13 -1.74 0.97
N ARG A 152 4.81 -0.92 1.99
CA ARG A 152 5.20 -1.22 3.38
C ARG A 152 4.43 -2.41 3.95
N ILE A 153 3.13 -2.50 3.66
CA ILE A 153 2.33 -3.68 4.00
C ILE A 153 2.94 -4.91 3.36
N PHE A 154 3.16 -4.89 2.03
CA PHE A 154 3.77 -6.01 1.34
C PHE A 154 5.13 -6.39 1.93
N ASN A 155 6.01 -5.41 2.17
CA ASN A 155 7.33 -5.70 2.72
C ASN A 155 7.24 -6.38 4.08
N GLN A 156 6.31 -5.98 4.95
CA GLN A 156 6.08 -6.67 6.22
C GLN A 156 5.63 -8.12 5.99
N ILE A 157 4.67 -8.35 5.10
CA ILE A 157 4.16 -9.69 4.76
C ILE A 157 5.30 -10.55 4.20
N CYS A 158 6.06 -10.01 3.25
CA CYS A 158 7.17 -10.68 2.59
C CYS A 158 8.28 -11.09 3.56
N VAL A 159 8.64 -10.22 4.51
CA VAL A 159 9.63 -10.53 5.55
C VAL A 159 9.06 -11.53 6.57
N SER A 160 7.81 -11.35 7.00
CA SER A 160 7.21 -12.21 8.04
C SER A 160 6.92 -13.62 7.53
N GLY A 161 6.58 -13.76 6.25
CA GLY A 161 6.29 -15.05 5.60
C GLY A 161 7.45 -15.65 4.81
N ASP A 162 8.65 -15.04 4.87
CA ASP A 162 9.83 -15.44 4.09
C ASP A 162 9.53 -15.65 2.59
N LEU A 163 8.70 -14.78 2.00
CA LEU A 163 8.17 -15.01 0.65
C LEU A 163 9.25 -15.06 -0.43
N ARG A 164 10.39 -14.41 -0.20
CA ARG A 164 11.53 -14.40 -1.12
C ARG A 164 12.04 -15.81 -1.41
N ASN A 165 12.08 -16.67 -0.40
CA ASN A 165 12.55 -18.05 -0.53
C ASN A 165 11.44 -19.02 -0.98
N LYS A 166 10.19 -18.55 -1.03
CA LYS A 166 9.02 -19.34 -1.44
C LYS A 166 8.69 -19.19 -2.92
N VAL A 167 8.99 -18.04 -3.50
CA VAL A 167 8.71 -17.76 -4.92
C VAL A 167 9.77 -18.43 -5.80
N ALA A 168 9.32 -19.18 -6.80
CA ALA A 168 10.20 -19.97 -7.67
C ALA A 168 11.18 -19.09 -8.45
N GLY A 169 12.48 -19.34 -8.25
CA GLY A 169 13.55 -18.68 -8.99
C GLY A 169 13.77 -17.20 -8.62
N PHE A 170 13.09 -16.68 -7.61
CA PHE A 170 13.27 -15.30 -7.16
C PHE A 170 14.50 -15.16 -6.26
N THR A 171 15.34 -14.15 -6.52
CA THR A 171 16.60 -13.91 -5.77
C THR A 171 16.74 -12.46 -5.27
N GLY A 172 15.81 -11.58 -5.62
CA GLY A 172 15.83 -10.17 -5.26
C GLY A 172 15.34 -9.89 -3.83
N GLN A 173 15.04 -8.61 -3.56
CA GLN A 173 14.49 -8.11 -2.30
C GLN A 173 12.96 -8.01 -2.35
N CYS A 174 12.30 -7.94 -1.19
CA CYS A 174 10.83 -7.81 -1.13
C CYS A 174 10.25 -6.68 -2.02
N PRO A 175 10.82 -5.45 -2.04
CA PRO A 175 10.30 -4.41 -2.95
C PRO A 175 10.41 -4.78 -4.44
N GLU A 176 11.39 -5.60 -4.81
CA GLU A 176 11.58 -6.07 -6.19
C GLU A 176 10.57 -7.16 -6.53
N LEU A 177 10.34 -8.10 -5.61
CA LEU A 177 9.28 -9.11 -5.74
C LEU A 177 7.92 -8.43 -5.94
N PHE A 178 7.63 -7.42 -5.13
CA PHE A 178 6.38 -6.68 -5.26
C PHE A 178 6.25 -5.98 -6.61
N ARG A 179 7.36 -5.40 -7.10
CA ARG A 179 7.41 -4.78 -8.42
C ARG A 179 7.13 -5.76 -9.54
N GLU A 180 7.67 -6.98 -9.48
CA GLU A 180 7.36 -8.03 -10.44
C GLU A 180 5.89 -8.43 -10.41
N ILE A 181 5.32 -8.59 -9.22
CA ILE A 181 3.91 -8.94 -9.02
C ILE A 181 2.98 -7.84 -9.56
N VAL A 182 3.25 -6.58 -9.23
CA VAL A 182 2.47 -5.42 -9.71
C VAL A 182 2.60 -5.25 -11.21
N TYR A 183 3.80 -5.40 -11.77
CA TYR A 183 3.99 -5.36 -13.21
C TYR A 183 3.23 -6.49 -13.91
N ALA A 184 3.25 -7.72 -13.37
CA ALA A 184 2.49 -8.83 -13.93
C ALA A 184 0.97 -8.57 -13.90
N LYS A 185 0.47 -7.90 -12.85
CA LYS A 185 -0.94 -7.53 -12.71
C LYS A 185 -1.40 -6.49 -13.74
N PHE A 186 -0.62 -5.44 -13.96
CA PHE A 186 -0.97 -4.29 -14.82
C PHE A 186 -0.08 -4.20 -16.06
N LYS A 187 0.30 -5.35 -16.61
CA LYS A 187 1.27 -5.42 -17.70
C LYS A 187 0.83 -4.62 -18.92
N ALA A 188 -0.45 -4.72 -19.28
CA ALA A 188 -1.00 -4.05 -20.45
C ALA A 188 -0.91 -2.52 -20.31
N GLU A 189 -1.22 -2.00 -19.12
CA GLU A 189 -1.17 -0.58 -18.81
C GLU A 189 0.27 -0.06 -18.81
N PHE A 190 1.20 -0.75 -18.15
CA PHE A 190 2.61 -0.35 -18.14
C PHE A 190 3.26 -0.42 -19.53
N ASP A 191 2.96 -1.47 -20.30
CA ASP A 191 3.50 -1.64 -21.66
C ASP A 191 2.95 -0.57 -22.62
N ALA A 192 1.66 -0.25 -22.53
CA ALA A 192 1.04 0.79 -23.36
C ALA A 192 1.63 2.19 -23.10
N HIS A 193 2.03 2.47 -21.86
CA HIS A 193 2.59 3.76 -21.46
C HIS A 193 4.12 3.79 -21.49
N GLY A 194 4.79 2.67 -21.74
CA GLY A 194 6.26 2.57 -21.71
C GLY A 194 6.87 2.83 -20.34
N THR A 195 6.13 2.54 -19.26
CA THR A 195 6.55 2.81 -17.87
C THR A 195 6.74 1.52 -17.07
N LYS A 196 7.20 1.65 -15.82
CA LYS A 196 7.36 0.54 -14.86
C LYS A 196 6.75 0.93 -13.52
N PRO A 197 6.35 -0.05 -12.67
CA PRO A 197 5.75 0.28 -11.39
C PRO A 197 6.69 1.12 -10.51
N MET A 198 6.17 2.25 -10.02
CA MET A 198 6.84 3.17 -9.11
C MET A 198 6.72 2.68 -7.66
N ILE A 199 7.52 1.66 -7.34
CA ILE A 199 7.58 1.02 -6.02
C ILE A 199 8.94 1.28 -5.39
N GLY A 200 8.96 1.69 -4.12
CA GLY A 200 10.19 1.86 -3.34
C GLY A 200 11.05 3.09 -3.67
N LYS A 201 10.61 3.98 -4.57
CA LYS A 201 11.26 5.29 -4.73
C LYS A 201 10.73 6.25 -3.66
N HIS A 202 11.52 6.47 -2.62
CA HIS A 202 11.34 7.64 -1.77
C HIS A 202 11.68 8.89 -2.59
N GLY A 203 10.76 9.86 -2.64
CA GLY A 203 11.12 11.24 -2.94
C GLY A 203 12.17 11.69 -1.91
N ASN A 204 13.21 12.34 -2.41
CA ASN A 204 14.22 13.02 -1.59
C ASN A 204 13.55 14.00 -0.61
#